data_AF-A0A950U5E5-F1
#
_entry.id   AF-A0A950U5E5-F1
#
_cell.length_a   1.000
_cell.length_b   1.000
_cell.length_c   1.000
_cell.angle_alpha   90.00
_cell.angle_beta   90.00
_cell.angle_gamma   90.00
#
_symmetry.space_group_name_H-M   'P 1'
#
loop_
_entity.id
_entity.type
_entity.pdbx_description
1 polymer ?
#
loop_
_entity_poly.entity_id
_entity_poly.type
_entity_poly.pdbx_seq_one_letter_code
_entity_poly.pdbx_strand_id
1 'polypeptide(L)' 'ETVQNGVTGWRVRPSDPAALAAMIEHVLALDAAERLAVGARARASVPTVRAMQDATLDVYRAVLAS' A
#
# COMPACT_ATOMS: atom_id res chain seq x y z
N GLU A 1 2.61 4.43 -7.03
CA GLU A 1 1.33 3.70 -6.84
C GLU A 1 1.27 3.12 -5.43
N THR A 2 0.08 3.06 -4.81
CA THR A 2 -0.11 2.80 -3.36
C THR A 2 -0.03 1.32 -2.98
N VAL A 3 -0.36 0.40 -3.89
CA VAL A 3 -0.26 -1.07 -3.65
C VAL A 3 0.87 -1.63 -4.52
N GLN A 4 1.83 -2.29 -3.87
CA GLN A 4 2.89 -3.04 -4.51
C GLN A 4 2.55 -4.53 -4.44
N ASN A 5 2.37 -5.16 -5.61
CA ASN A 5 1.86 -6.52 -5.72
C ASN A 5 2.77 -7.52 -4.99
N GLY A 6 2.21 -8.30 -4.05
CA GLY A 6 2.94 -9.25 -3.19
C GLY A 6 3.75 -8.61 -2.05
N VAL A 7 3.92 -7.28 -2.05
CA VAL A 7 4.72 -6.58 -1.03
C VAL A 7 3.83 -5.95 0.02
N THR A 8 2.89 -5.09 -0.41
CA THR A 8 1.95 -4.37 0.47
C THR A 8 0.49 -4.76 0.22
N GLY A 9 0.23 -5.65 -0.75
CA GLY A 9 -1.07 -6.18 -1.08
C GLY A 9 -1.10 -6.76 -2.49
N TRP A 10 -2.29 -6.99 -3.04
CA TRP A 10 -2.47 -7.47 -4.40
C TRP A 10 -3.48 -6.62 -5.16
N ARG A 11 -3.27 -6.51 -6.46
CA ARG A 11 -4.22 -5.86 -7.36
C ARG A 11 -4.94 -6.93 -8.16
N VAL A 12 -6.25 -6.78 -8.28
CA VAL A 12 -7.09 -7.59 -9.16
C VAL A 12 -7.74 -6.69 -10.20
N ARG A 13 -8.12 -7.26 -11.34
CA ARG A 13 -8.84 -6.52 -12.38
C ARG A 13 -10.17 -6.00 -11.79
N PRO A 14 -10.51 -4.71 -11.99
CA PRO A 14 -11.82 -4.20 -11.59
C PRO A 14 -12.95 -4.97 -12.27
N SER A 15 -14.07 -5.15 -11.56
CA SER A 15 -15.26 -5.85 -12.06
C SER A 15 -15.00 -7.30 -12.48
N ASP A 16 -13.98 -7.95 -11.93
CA ASP A 16 -13.69 -9.38 -12.11
C ASP A 16 -13.82 -10.13 -10.76
N PRO A 17 -15.03 -10.60 -10.41
CA PRO A 17 -15.27 -11.32 -9.16
C PRO A 17 -14.49 -12.65 -9.07
N ALA A 18 -14.25 -13.31 -10.20
CA ALA A 18 -13.50 -14.57 -10.24
C ALA A 18 -12.03 -14.33 -9.89
N ALA A 19 -11.42 -13.28 -10.45
CA ALA A 19 -10.05 -12.89 -10.10
C ALA A 19 -9.94 -12.46 -8.63
N LEU A 20 -10.95 -11.78 -8.08
CA LEU A 20 -10.98 -11.43 -6.66
C LEU A 20 -11.07 -12.68 -5.77
N ALA A 21 -11.98 -13.60 -6.07
CA ALA A 21 -12.13 -14.85 -5.31
C ALA A 21 -10.82 -15.67 -5.31
N ALA A 22 -10.22 -15.87 -6.48
CA ALA A 22 -8.96 -16.59 -6.61
C ALA A 22 -7.81 -15.92 -5.82
N MET A 23 -7.77 -14.59 -5.77
CA MET A 23 -6.77 -13.86 -4.99
C MET A 23 -7.01 -14.02 -3.48
N ILE A 24 -8.26 -13.96 -3.03
CA ILE A 24 -8.60 -14.19 -1.62
C ILE A 24 -8.19 -15.61 -1.21
N GLU A 25 -8.52 -16.61 -2.02
CA GLU A 25 -8.11 -18.01 -1.78
C GLU A 25 -6.59 -18.15 -1.71
N HIS A 26 -5.86 -17.54 -2.65
CA HIS A 26 -4.39 -17.53 -2.63
C HIS A 26 -3.83 -16.93 -1.33
N VAL A 27 -4.35 -15.78 -0.89
CA VAL A 27 -3.90 -15.12 0.34
C VAL A 27 -4.24 -15.94 1.58
N LEU A 28 -5.41 -16.59 1.61
CA LEU A 28 -5.79 -17.47 2.70
C LEU A 28 -4.97 -18.76 2.74
N ALA A 29 -4.44 -19.22 1.60
CA ALA A 29 -3.55 -20.38 1.50
C ALA A 29 -2.10 -20.09 1.95
N LEU A 30 -1.68 -18.81 2.02
CA LEU A 30 -0.39 -18.44 2.61
C LEU A 30 -0.30 -18.88 4.06
N ASP A 31 0.91 -19.06 4.57
CA ASP A 31 1.06 -19.31 6.00
C ASP A 31 0.72 -18.06 6.83
N ALA A 32 0.44 -18.24 8.13
CA ALA A 32 0.06 -17.15 9.00
C ALA A 32 1.16 -16.09 9.16
N ALA A 33 2.43 -16.49 9.13
CA ALA A 33 3.57 -15.59 9.27
C ALA A 33 3.75 -14.72 8.03
N GLU A 34 3.60 -15.29 6.84
CA GLU A 34 3.60 -14.61 5.55
C GLU A 34 2.49 -13.56 5.48
N ARG A 35 1.25 -13.94 5.87
CA ARG A 35 0.14 -12.98 5.93
C ARG A 35 0.43 -11.82 6.89
N LEU A 36 0.97 -12.12 8.07
CA LEU A 36 1.34 -11.09 9.05
C LEU A 36 2.45 -10.17 8.53
N ALA A 37 3.45 -10.73 7.84
CA ALA A 37 4.56 -9.98 7.26
C ALA A 37 4.07 -9.03 6.15
N VAL A 38 3.18 -9.49 5.26
CA VAL A 38 2.55 -8.62 4.25
C VAL A 38 1.77 -7.49 4.93
N GLY A 39 0.96 -7.79 5.95
CA GLY A 39 0.21 -6.78 6.69
C GLY A 39 1.10 -5.76 7.41
N ALA A 40 2.25 -6.19 7.95
CA ALA A 40 3.23 -5.30 8.57
C ALA A 40 3.85 -4.35 7.53
N ARG A 41 4.28 -4.87 6.38
CA ARG A 41 4.82 -4.04 5.28
C ARG A 41 3.79 -3.06 4.75
N ALA A 42 2.54 -3.49 4.59
CA ALA A 42 1.44 -2.63 4.15
C ALA A 42 1.25 -1.43 5.08
N ARG A 43 1.17 -1.65 6.40
CA ARG A 43 1.05 -0.58 7.39
C ARG A 43 2.27 0.34 7.41
N ALA A 44 3.48 -0.23 7.33
CA ALA A 44 4.71 0.55 7.31
C ALA A 44 4.85 1.43 6.05
N SER A 45 4.20 1.06 4.95
CA SER A 45 4.23 1.83 3.69
C SER A 45 3.35 3.08 3.69
N VAL A 46 2.44 3.21 4.66
CA VAL A 46 1.52 4.36 4.73
C VAL A 46 2.25 5.56 5.36
N PRO A 47 2.33 6.71 4.67
CA PRO A 47 2.94 7.90 5.24
C PRO A 47 2.12 8.42 6.43
N THR A 48 2.80 9.00 7.41
CA THR A 48 2.13 9.68 8.52
C THR A 48 1.55 11.02 8.06
N VAL A 49 0.55 11.52 8.77
CA VAL A 49 0.02 12.87 8.55
C VAL A 49 1.13 13.92 8.62
N ARG A 50 2.05 13.77 9.57
CA ARG A 50 3.19 14.68 9.72
C ARG A 50 4.09 14.66 8.49
N ALA A 51 4.44 13.48 7.97
CA ALA A 51 5.25 13.36 6.75
C ALA A 51 4.57 14.02 5.54
N MET A 52 3.24 13.91 5.43
CA MET A 52 2.47 14.58 4.38
C MET A 52 2.47 16.12 4.54
N GLN A 53 2.37 16.61 5.77
CA GLN A 53 2.46 18.05 6.08
C GLN A 53 3.85 18.59 5.74
N ASP A 54 4.91 17.89 6.14
CA ASP A 54 6.29 18.30 5.86
C ASP A 54 6.55 18.38 4.35
N ALA A 55 6.11 17.37 3.58
CA ALA A 55 6.21 17.39 2.12
C ALA A 55 5.46 18.58 1.50
N THR A 56 4.34 19.01 2.08
CA THR A 56 3.60 20.19 1.63
C THR A 56 4.36 21.48 1.93
N LEU A 57 4.93 21.61 3.13
CA LEU A 57 5.73 22.77 3.52
C LEU A 57 7.01 22.89 2.69
N ASP A 58 7.61 21.78 2.27
CA ASP A 58 8.76 21.77 1.36
C ASP A 58 8.43 22.43 0.02
N VAL A 59 7.25 22.16 -0.55
CA VAL A 59 6.78 22.82 -1.78
C VAL A 59 6.63 24.32 -1.56
N TYR A 60 6.02 24.75 -0.45
CA TYR A 60 5.86 26.18 -0.15
C TYR A 60 7.20 26.88 0.00
N ARG A 61 8.16 26.24 0.69
CA ARG A 61 9.52 26.78 0.83
C ARG A 61 10.21 26.92 -0.52
N ALA A 62 10.10 25.93 -1.40
CA ALA A 62 10.71 25.96 -2.72
C ALA A 62 10.17 27.10 -3.60
N VAL A 63 8.86 27.35 -3.56
CA VAL A 63 8.21 28.39 -4.39
C VAL A 63 8.36 29.79 -3.80
N LEU A 64 8.43 29.94 -2.47
CA LEU A 64 8.61 31.26 -1.83
C LEU A 64 10.08 31.70 -1.73
N ALA A 65 11.03 30.77 -1.96
CA ALA A 65 12.45 31.08 -2.03
C ALA A 65 12.92 31.49 -3.45
N SER A 66 12.02 31.45 -4.45
CA SER A 66 12.24 31.96 -5.82
C SER A 66 11.74 33.38 -5.97
#